data_AF-A0A9D7JRI8-F1
#
_entry.id   AF-A0A9D7JRI8-F1
#
_cell.length_a   1.000
_cell.length_b   1.000
_cell.length_c   1.000
_cell.angle_alpha   90.00
_cell.angle_beta   90.00
_cell.angle_gamma   90.00
#
_symmetry.space_group_name_H-M   'P 1'
#
loop_
_entity.id
_entity.type
_entity.pdbx_description
1 polymer ?
#
loop_
_entity_poly.entity_id
_entity_poly.type
_entity_poly.pdbx_seq_one_letter_code
_entity_poly.pdbx_strand_id
1 'polypeptide(L)'
;MRGDISAYDVRTGNRLWIFHTIPQQGEYGNESWKNDSWKYTGNVGAWPPLSADPELGYVYLPLEAATGDLYGGHRPGDNLFSQSLVCLDVKTGKRIWHFQMIHHDTWDYDLPAPPVLANIEVDGAKIKAVAQVSKQGFVCVFDRVTGKPV
;
A
#
# COMPACT_ATOMS: atom_id res chain seq x y z
N MET A 1 8.25 -13.10 8.18
CA MET A 1 9.11 -12.07 7.55
C MET A 1 8.19 -10.91 7.16
N ARG A 2 8.64 -9.65 7.26
CA ARG A 2 7.84 -8.48 6.82
C ARG A 2 8.05 -8.22 5.34
N GLY A 3 7.01 -7.75 4.65
CA GLY A 3 7.03 -7.39 3.25
C GLY A 3 7.47 -5.94 2.99
N ASP A 4 8.49 -5.47 3.71
CA ASP A 4 8.96 -4.08 3.60
C ASP A 4 9.46 -3.78 2.18
N ILE A 5 9.18 -2.58 1.68
CA ILE A 5 9.58 -2.16 0.34
C ILE A 5 10.88 -1.36 0.42
N SER A 6 11.89 -1.77 -0.34
CA SER A 6 13.21 -1.13 -0.34
C SER A 6 13.61 -0.71 -1.74
N ALA A 7 14.26 0.45 -1.86
CA ALA A 7 14.95 0.84 -3.09
C ALA A 7 16.45 0.64 -2.97
N TYR A 8 17.06 0.30 -4.11
CA TYR A 8 18.49 0.08 -4.22
C TYR A 8 19.04 0.86 -5.40
N ASP A 9 20.27 1.34 -5.25
CA ASP A 9 21.02 1.90 -6.35
C ASP A 9 21.36 0.79 -7.36
N VAL A 10 20.96 0.98 -8.62
CA VAL A 10 21.08 -0.04 -9.67
C VAL A 10 22.52 -0.41 -10.02
N ARG A 11 23.50 0.47 -9.72
CA ARG A 11 24.91 0.25 -10.07
C ARG A 11 25.68 -0.40 -8.93
N THR A 12 25.36 -0.04 -7.69
CA THR A 12 26.12 -0.43 -6.50
C THR A 12 25.41 -1.48 -5.64
N GLY A 13 24.09 -1.62 -5.77
CA GLY A 13 23.28 -2.46 -4.90
C GLY A 13 23.10 -1.90 -3.48
N ASN A 14 23.53 -0.65 -3.22
CA ASN A 14 23.33 -0.01 -1.93
C ASN A 14 21.86 0.33 -1.70
N ARG A 15 21.32 0.02 -0.52
CA ARG A 15 19.95 0.40 -0.15
C ARG A 15 19.85 1.91 0.01
N LEU A 16 18.98 2.53 -0.77
CA LEU A 16 18.71 3.97 -0.74
C LEU A 16 17.72 4.33 0.36
N TRP A 17 16.64 3.56 0.45
CA TRP A 17 15.60 3.73 1.47
C TRP A 17 14.83 2.43 1.69
N ILE A 18 14.10 2.39 2.81
CA ILE A 18 13.15 1.34 3.16
C ILE A 18 11.85 2.01 3.64
N PHE A 19 10.73 1.47 3.21
CA PHE A 19 9.40 1.78 3.71
C PHE A 19 8.89 0.56 4.48
N HIS A 20 8.67 0.73 5.79
CA HIS A 20 8.11 -0.32 6.63
C HIS A 20 6.61 -0.43 6.36
N THR A 21 6.16 -1.55 5.80
CA THR A 21 4.75 -1.74 5.46
C THR A 21 3.90 -2.10 6.69
N ILE A 22 4.55 -2.70 7.69
CA ILE A 22 4.07 -2.76 9.07
C ILE A 22 4.84 -1.70 9.87
N PRO A 23 4.22 -0.58 10.27
CA PRO A 23 4.88 0.52 10.96
C PRO A 23 5.54 0.07 12.27
N GLN A 24 6.75 0.55 12.51
CA GLN A 24 7.51 0.35 13.74
C GLN A 24 7.08 1.34 14.82
N GLN A 25 7.59 1.16 16.04
CA GLN A 25 7.30 2.08 17.15
C GLN A 25 7.58 3.55 16.76
N GLY A 26 6.57 4.41 16.91
CA GLY A 26 6.65 5.84 16.61
C GLY A 26 6.43 6.20 15.14
N GLU A 27 6.29 5.22 14.24
CA GLU A 27 5.93 5.46 12.85
C GLU A 27 4.41 5.62 12.67
N TYR A 28 4.01 6.36 11.64
CA TYR A 28 2.61 6.60 11.33
C TYR A 28 1.86 5.27 11.10
N GLY A 29 0.72 5.08 11.77
CA GLY A 29 -0.10 3.88 11.64
C GLY A 29 0.24 2.78 12.63
N ASN A 30 1.33 2.90 13.40
CA ASN A 30 1.70 1.90 14.40
C ASN A 30 0.62 1.75 15.47
N GLU A 31 -0.08 2.82 15.82
CA GLU A 31 -1.19 2.83 16.76
C GLU A 31 -2.38 1.96 16.34
N SER A 32 -2.48 1.61 15.04
CA SER A 32 -3.49 0.69 14.52
C SER A 32 -3.21 -0.78 14.82
N TRP A 33 -2.01 -1.11 15.30
CA TRP A 33 -1.60 -2.45 15.68
C TRP A 33 -1.66 -2.63 17.19
N LYS A 34 -2.80 -3.07 17.71
CA LYS A 34 -3.03 -3.20 19.15
C LYS A 34 -2.21 -4.36 19.73
N ASN A 35 -2.00 -4.31 21.05
CA ASN A 35 -1.27 -5.31 21.82
C ASN A 35 0.14 -5.60 21.30
N ASP A 36 0.81 -4.58 20.76
CA ASP A 36 2.13 -4.70 20.12
C ASP A 36 2.18 -5.76 18.99
N SER A 37 1.04 -6.05 18.36
CA SER A 37 0.96 -7.08 17.32
C SER A 37 1.85 -6.80 16.10
N TRP A 38 2.17 -5.53 15.86
CA TRP A 38 3.16 -5.13 14.88
C TRP A 38 4.52 -5.79 15.09
N LYS A 39 4.92 -6.19 16.31
CA LYS A 39 6.26 -6.75 16.60
C LYS A 39 6.49 -8.13 16.00
N TYR A 40 5.46 -8.97 16.00
CA TYR A 40 5.55 -10.37 15.55
C TYR A 40 4.78 -10.66 14.26
N THR A 41 3.91 -9.76 13.82
CA THR A 41 3.20 -9.93 12.55
C THR A 41 4.14 -9.71 11.36
N GLY A 42 3.96 -10.51 10.31
CA GLY A 42 4.68 -10.39 9.05
C GLY A 42 3.73 -10.15 7.87
N ASN A 43 4.23 -10.41 6.67
CA ASN A 43 3.55 -10.15 5.39
C ASN A 43 3.38 -8.65 5.12
N VAL A 44 2.24 -8.23 4.55
CA VAL A 44 2.02 -6.85 4.08
C VAL A 44 3.03 -6.45 3.00
N GLY A 45 3.39 -7.38 2.12
CA GLY A 45 4.21 -7.12 0.95
C GLY A 45 3.38 -6.67 -0.26
N ALA A 46 4.09 -6.26 -1.31
CA ALA A 46 3.54 -6.13 -2.64
C ALA A 46 4.04 -7.29 -3.50
N TRP A 47 3.24 -8.36 -3.58
CA TRP A 47 3.49 -9.47 -4.49
C TRP A 47 3.08 -9.22 -5.95
N PRO A 48 2.07 -8.38 -6.27
CA PRO A 48 1.82 -7.99 -7.66
C PRO A 48 2.87 -6.97 -8.14
N PRO A 49 3.01 -6.78 -9.45
CA PRO A 49 3.83 -5.68 -9.98
C PRO A 49 3.35 -4.33 -9.45
N LEU A 50 4.32 -3.45 -9.17
CA LEU A 50 4.07 -2.06 -8.82
C LEU A 50 3.80 -1.25 -10.08
N SER A 51 3.13 -0.11 -9.93
CA SER A 51 2.97 0.89 -10.99
C SER A 51 3.69 2.18 -10.64
N ALA A 52 4.20 2.89 -11.63
CA ALA A 52 4.92 4.15 -11.41
C ALA A 52 4.50 5.22 -12.41
N ASP A 53 4.51 6.47 -11.97
CA ASP A 53 4.33 7.65 -12.81
C ASP A 53 5.66 8.43 -12.85
N PRO A 54 6.45 8.33 -13.94
CA PRO A 54 7.73 9.02 -14.06
C PRO A 54 7.62 10.54 -14.10
N GLU A 55 6.49 11.11 -14.51
CA GLU A 55 6.28 12.57 -14.52
C GLU A 55 6.17 13.10 -13.10
N LEU A 56 5.48 12.35 -12.23
CA LEU A 56 5.29 12.71 -10.83
C LEU A 56 6.44 12.25 -9.93
N GLY A 57 7.20 11.23 -10.36
CA GLY A 57 8.20 10.56 -9.52
C GLY A 57 7.56 9.66 -8.44
N TYR A 58 6.36 9.14 -8.70
CA TYR A 58 5.59 8.35 -7.74
C TYR A 58 5.57 6.88 -8.09
N VAL A 59 5.54 6.02 -7.06
CA VAL A 59 5.30 4.58 -7.18
C VAL A 59 4.10 4.19 -6.31
N TYR A 60 3.23 3.34 -6.86
CA TYR A 60 1.98 2.89 -6.26
C TYR A 60 2.11 1.40 -5.90
N LEU A 61 1.88 1.10 -4.62
CA LEU A 61 2.13 -0.19 -4.01
C LEU A 61 0.79 -0.85 -3.63
N PRO A 62 0.38 -1.94 -4.29
CA PRO A 62 -0.74 -2.76 -3.85
C PRO A 62 -0.28 -3.69 -2.71
N LEU A 63 -0.58 -3.33 -1.45
CA LEU A 63 -0.14 -4.12 -0.29
C LEU A 63 -1.18 -5.18 0.09
N GLU A 64 -0.69 -6.38 0.38
CA GLU A 64 -1.47 -7.56 0.74
C GLU A 64 -1.88 -7.59 2.23
N ALA A 65 -2.55 -8.68 2.63
CA ALA A 65 -2.93 -8.95 4.02
C ALA A 65 -1.73 -9.10 4.96
N ALA A 66 -1.93 -8.74 6.22
CA ALA A 66 -1.05 -9.14 7.31
C ALA A 66 -1.19 -10.65 7.61
N THR A 67 -0.10 -11.30 8.03
CA THR A 67 -0.08 -12.74 8.34
C THR A 67 -1.27 -13.19 9.19
N GLY A 68 -1.79 -14.37 8.88
CA GLY A 68 -2.98 -14.92 9.53
C GLY A 68 -4.22 -14.51 8.75
N ASP A 69 -4.20 -14.76 7.45
CA ASP A 69 -5.12 -14.16 6.49
C ASP A 69 -6.58 -14.59 6.74
N LEU A 70 -6.79 -15.71 7.45
CA LEU A 70 -8.10 -16.23 7.85
C LEU A 70 -8.37 -16.14 9.36
N TYR A 71 -7.47 -15.51 10.14
CA TYR A 71 -7.60 -15.33 11.59
C TYR A 71 -6.91 -14.05 12.08
N GLY A 72 -7.70 -13.05 12.48
CA GLY A 72 -7.21 -11.75 12.96
C GLY A 72 -6.96 -11.63 14.46
N GLY A 73 -7.31 -12.63 15.27
CA GLY A 73 -7.32 -12.49 16.75
C GLY A 73 -5.95 -12.19 17.38
N HIS A 74 -4.85 -12.55 16.71
CA HIS A 74 -3.49 -12.21 17.15
C HIS A 74 -3.02 -10.83 16.71
N ARG A 75 -3.77 -10.10 15.89
CA ARG A 75 -3.40 -8.77 15.39
C ARG A 75 -4.57 -7.78 15.48
N PRO A 76 -5.10 -7.51 16.69
CA PRO A 76 -6.23 -6.60 16.85
C PRO A 76 -5.93 -5.19 16.31
N GLY A 77 -6.96 -4.53 15.78
CA GLY A 77 -6.91 -3.19 15.20
C GLY A 77 -6.84 -3.20 13.66
N ASP A 78 -6.82 -2.02 13.05
CA ASP A 78 -6.99 -1.89 11.59
C ASP A 78 -5.82 -2.46 10.78
N ASN A 79 -4.66 -2.64 11.40
CA ASN A 79 -3.45 -3.21 10.80
C ASN A 79 -2.88 -2.41 9.63
N LEU A 80 -2.88 -1.08 9.69
CA LEU A 80 -2.34 -0.22 8.64
C LEU A 80 -0.82 -0.45 8.44
N PHE A 81 -0.27 -0.72 7.24
CA PHE A 81 -0.78 -0.51 5.88
C PHE A 81 -1.26 -1.79 5.16
N SER A 82 -1.75 -2.81 5.88
CA SER A 82 -2.40 -3.98 5.29
C SER A 82 -3.53 -3.58 4.34
N GLN A 83 -3.72 -4.33 3.25
CA GLN A 83 -4.81 -4.14 2.29
C GLN A 83 -4.97 -2.68 1.81
N SER A 84 -3.83 -2.04 1.53
CA SER A 84 -3.77 -0.62 1.19
C SER A 84 -3.13 -0.41 -0.17
N LEU A 85 -3.63 0.58 -0.90
CA LEU A 85 -2.88 1.20 -1.99
C LEU A 85 -2.04 2.33 -1.38
N VAL A 86 -0.72 2.20 -1.44
CA VAL A 86 0.22 3.20 -0.90
C VAL A 86 0.96 3.89 -2.03
N CYS A 87 1.00 5.23 -2.01
CA CYS A 87 1.77 6.04 -2.94
C CYS A 87 3.03 6.59 -2.24
N LEU A 88 4.20 6.30 -2.81
CA LEU A 88 5.48 6.79 -2.31
C LEU A 88 6.17 7.68 -3.36
N ASP A 89 6.95 8.65 -2.88
CA ASP A 89 8.00 9.29 -3.68
C ASP A 89 9.11 8.26 -3.95
N VAL A 90 9.40 8.00 -5.23
CA VAL A 90 10.30 6.91 -5.64
C VAL A 90 11.77 7.16 -5.23
N LYS A 91 12.17 8.42 -5.04
CA LYS A 91 13.57 8.77 -4.70
C LYS A 91 13.84 8.67 -3.21
N THR A 92 12.83 8.94 -2.39
CA THR A 92 12.99 9.09 -0.93
C THR A 92 12.28 8.01 -0.12
N GLY A 93 11.35 7.26 -0.71
CA GLY A 93 10.50 6.30 0.00
C GLY A 93 9.46 6.96 0.90
N LYS A 94 9.31 8.30 0.84
CA LYS A 94 8.34 9.02 1.66
C LYS A 94 6.92 8.77 1.16
N ARG A 95 6.02 8.46 2.08
CA ARG A 95 4.59 8.30 1.80
C ARG A 95 3.97 9.64 1.40
N ILE A 96 3.40 9.70 0.20
CA ILE A 96 2.62 10.85 -0.30
C ILE A 96 1.18 10.73 0.22
N TRP A 97 0.53 9.61 -0.12
CA TRP A 97 -0.82 9.29 0.32
C TRP A 97 -0.98 7.77 0.41
N HIS A 98 -2.05 7.31 1.05
CA HIS A 98 -2.47 5.91 1.01
C HIS A 98 -3.99 5.84 1.14
N PHE A 99 -4.57 4.72 0.74
CA PHE A 99 -5.95 4.37 1.03
C PHE A 99 -6.03 2.91 1.45
N GLN A 100 -6.52 2.65 2.66
CA GLN A 100 -6.75 1.30 3.18
C GLN A 100 -8.14 0.83 2.76
N MET A 101 -8.19 -0.18 1.88
CA MET A 101 -9.45 -0.73 1.38
C MET A 101 -10.12 -1.62 2.42
N ILE A 102 -9.34 -2.36 3.21
CA ILE A 102 -9.85 -3.32 4.19
C ILE A 102 -9.15 -3.09 5.52
N HIS A 103 -9.95 -2.77 6.53
CA HIS A 103 -9.49 -2.66 7.91
C HIS A 103 -9.57 -4.04 8.54
N HIS A 104 -8.49 -4.50 9.17
CA HIS A 104 -8.44 -5.79 9.86
C HIS A 104 -8.90 -6.98 8.99
N ASP A 105 -8.25 -7.18 7.84
CA ASP A 105 -8.64 -8.25 6.92
C ASP A 105 -8.56 -9.64 7.57
N THR A 106 -9.55 -10.49 7.32
CA THR A 106 -9.60 -11.89 7.77
C THR A 106 -10.13 -12.82 6.67
N TRP A 107 -10.03 -12.40 5.40
CA TRP A 107 -10.60 -13.11 4.27
C TRP A 107 -9.62 -13.33 3.10
N ASP A 108 -8.33 -13.01 3.27
CA ASP A 108 -7.35 -13.01 2.17
C ASP A 108 -7.85 -12.18 0.97
N TYR A 109 -8.29 -10.95 1.24
CA TYR A 109 -8.83 -10.06 0.21
C TYR A 109 -7.78 -9.10 -0.38
N ASP A 110 -6.59 -9.65 -0.62
CA ASP A 110 -5.48 -8.96 -1.28
C ASP A 110 -5.87 -8.17 -2.52
N LEU A 111 -5.03 -7.19 -2.81
CA LEU A 111 -5.00 -6.43 -4.03
C LEU A 111 -4.16 -7.20 -5.07
N PRO A 112 -4.74 -8.03 -5.95
CA PRO A 112 -3.97 -9.04 -6.67
C PRO A 112 -3.43 -8.54 -8.01
N ALA A 113 -3.73 -7.30 -8.36
CA ALA A 113 -3.45 -6.73 -9.66
C ALA A 113 -2.59 -5.47 -9.54
N PRO A 114 -1.73 -5.17 -10.53
CA PRO A 114 -1.01 -3.91 -10.57
C PRO A 114 -2.00 -2.73 -10.64
N PRO A 115 -1.73 -1.62 -9.93
CA PRO A 115 -2.56 -0.42 -10.04
C PRO A 115 -2.56 0.12 -11.47
N VAL A 116 -3.71 0.37 -12.07
CA VAL A 116 -3.80 0.87 -13.46
C VAL A 116 -3.79 2.38 -13.48
N LEU A 117 -2.78 2.99 -14.10
CA LEU A 117 -2.70 4.44 -14.29
C LEU A 117 -3.41 4.85 -15.58
N ALA A 118 -4.37 5.75 -15.49
CA ALA A 118 -5.13 6.25 -16.63
C ALA A 118 -5.42 7.75 -16.49
N ASN A 119 -5.70 8.43 -17.59
CA ASN A 119 -6.31 9.74 -17.55
C ASN A 119 -7.79 9.55 -17.92
N ILE A 120 -8.69 9.95 -17.03
CA ILE A 120 -10.14 9.78 -17.20
C ILE A 120 -10.82 11.15 -17.14
N GLU A 121 -12.07 11.19 -17.60
CA GLU A 121 -12.95 12.35 -17.44
C GLU A 121 -14.18 11.94 -16.64
N VAL A 122 -14.46 12.66 -15.55
CA VAL A 122 -15.62 12.45 -14.68
C VAL A 122 -16.29 13.79 -14.47
N ASP A 123 -17.58 13.89 -14.81
CA ASP A 123 -18.37 15.12 -14.73
C ASP A 123 -17.69 16.34 -15.41
N GLY A 124 -16.98 16.10 -16.52
CA GLY A 124 -16.25 17.12 -17.28
C GLY A 124 -14.88 17.51 -16.70
N ALA A 125 -14.48 16.94 -15.56
CA ALA A 125 -13.16 17.15 -14.96
C ALA A 125 -12.17 16.06 -15.42
N LYS A 126 -11.00 16.47 -15.91
CA LYS A 126 -9.90 15.55 -16.26
C LYS A 126 -9.14 15.14 -15.01
N ILE A 127 -9.06 13.84 -14.76
CA ILE A 127 -8.42 13.27 -13.57
C ILE A 127 -7.27 12.37 -14.00
N LYS A 128 -6.09 12.61 -13.40
CA LYS A 128 -4.96 11.68 -13.45
C LYS A 128 -5.30 10.53 -12.49
N ALA A 129 -5.91 9.45 -12.96
CA ALA A 129 -6.43 8.37 -12.12
C ALA A 129 -5.44 7.22 -11.90
N VAL A 130 -5.60 6.54 -10.76
CA VAL A 130 -5.10 5.19 -10.47
C VAL A 130 -6.29 4.33 -10.05
N ALA A 131 -6.44 3.17 -10.69
CA ALA A 131 -7.49 2.20 -10.40
C ALA A 131 -6.89 0.93 -9.81
N GLN A 132 -7.38 0.49 -8.65
CA GLN A 132 -6.95 -0.73 -7.97
C GLN A 132 -8.07 -1.76 -7.97
N VAL A 133 -7.79 -2.94 -8.53
CA VAL A 133 -8.67 -4.10 -8.44
C VAL A 133 -8.41 -4.81 -7.11
N SER A 134 -9.48 -5.23 -6.44
CA SER A 134 -9.44 -5.96 -5.17
C SER A 134 -10.13 -7.33 -5.29
N LYS A 135 -9.65 -8.33 -4.55
CA LYS A 135 -10.35 -9.63 -4.40
C LYS A 135 -11.76 -9.49 -3.80
N GLN A 136 -12.11 -8.33 -3.22
CA GLN A 136 -13.48 -8.01 -2.80
C GLN A 136 -14.49 -7.89 -3.96
N GLY A 137 -14.03 -7.87 -5.22
CA GLY A 137 -14.88 -7.69 -6.40
C GLY A 137 -15.14 -6.23 -6.75
N PHE A 138 -14.44 -5.29 -6.10
CA PHE A 138 -14.51 -3.86 -6.40
C PHE A 138 -13.27 -3.38 -7.17
N VAL A 139 -13.47 -2.29 -7.93
CA VAL A 139 -12.39 -1.47 -8.47
C VAL A 139 -12.47 -0.12 -7.79
N CYS A 140 -11.49 0.22 -6.98
CA CYS A 140 -11.40 1.53 -6.34
C CYS A 140 -10.58 2.47 -7.21
N VAL A 141 -11.11 3.64 -7.52
CA VAL A 141 -10.46 4.64 -8.39
C VAL A 141 -10.13 5.89 -7.58
N PHE A 142 -8.91 6.39 -7.75
CA PHE A 142 -8.42 7.57 -7.04
C PHE A 142 -7.75 8.54 -8.01
N ASP A 143 -7.78 9.83 -7.69
CA ASP A 143 -6.82 10.78 -8.24
C ASP A 143 -5.42 10.38 -7.76
N ARG A 144 -4.53 10.00 -8.69
CA ARG A 144 -3.22 9.42 -8.37
C ARG A 144 -2.24 10.42 -7.77
N VAL A 145 -2.50 11.72 -7.90
CA VAL A 145 -1.69 12.77 -7.29
C VAL A 145 -2.03 12.91 -5.81
N THR A 146 -3.32 12.85 -5.47
CA THR A 146 -3.84 13.24 -4.15
C THR A 146 -4.35 12.08 -3.30
N GLY A 147 -4.67 10.93 -3.91
CA GLY A 147 -5.31 9.80 -3.26
C GLY A 147 -6.80 9.99 -2.98
N LYS A 148 -7.41 11.08 -3.47
CA LYS A 148 -8.85 11.32 -3.30
C LYS A 148 -9.64 10.31 -4.13
N PRO A 149 -10.64 9.62 -3.56
CA PRO A 149 -11.56 8.79 -4.33
C PRO A 149 -12.24 9.60 -5.43
N VAL A 150 -12.45 8.95 -6.57
CA VAL A 150 -13.21 9.48 -7.72
C VAL A 150 -14.66 9.04 -7.62
#